data_AF-A0A924YUV4-F1
#
_entry.id   AF-A0A924YUV4-F1
#
_cell.length_a   1.000
_cell.length_b   1.000
_cell.length_c   1.000
_cell.angle_alpha   90.00
_cell.angle_beta   90.00
_cell.angle_gamma   90.00
#
_symmetry.space_group_name_H-M   'P 1'
#
loop_
_entity.id
_entity.type
_entity.pdbx_description
1 polymer ?
#
loop_
_entity_poly.entity_id
_entity_poly.type
_entity_poly.pdbx_seq_one_letter_code
_entity_poly.pdbx_strand_id
1 'polypeptide(L)'
;MCKCLPPLVFIASVSALSFALVSVAKPQAAGVVKDPGPSHTLGAKPPMIDANTVVLFEGKDWSKFTDVDTTKPSGFTVGDKGIGIAGGHDTVSKDVFGDHQLHVEFMCPVSDKEGQGKSNSGVYIHGRYEIQVLDTFGMEAKDNHCGGIYKVATPLVNAC
;
A
#
# COMPACT_ATOMS: atom_id res chain seq x y z
N MET A 1 6.76 27.43 15.67
CA MET A 1 7.19 27.02 14.31
C MET A 1 7.02 25.51 14.21
N CYS A 2 5.85 25.04 13.76
CA CYS A 2 5.54 23.62 13.62
C CYS A 2 6.09 23.15 12.27
N LYS A 3 7.03 22.21 12.25
CA LYS A 3 7.58 21.64 11.01
C LYS A 3 6.64 20.52 10.56
N CYS A 4 5.85 20.75 9.52
CA CYS A 4 5.11 19.69 8.82
C CYS A 4 6.11 18.73 8.17
N LEU A 5 6.01 17.43 8.48
CA LEU A 5 6.70 16.38 7.72
C LEU A 5 5.87 16.04 6.45
N PRO A 6 6.52 15.73 5.31
CA PRO A 6 5.83 15.40 4.06
C PRO A 6 5.32 13.94 4.03
N PRO A 7 4.29 13.60 3.20
CA PRO A 7 3.78 12.24 3.01
C PRO A 7 4.77 11.34 2.22
N LEU A 8 4.82 10.03 2.46
CA LEU A 8 5.78 9.07 1.87
C LEU A 8 5.08 7.95 1.06
N VAL A 9 5.63 7.76 -0.15
CA VAL A 9 6.13 6.54 -0.83
C VAL A 9 5.09 5.51 -1.23
N PHE A 10 5.14 5.12 -2.50
CA PHE A 10 4.50 3.93 -3.07
C PHE A 10 5.59 3.07 -3.68
N ILE A 11 5.54 1.76 -3.52
CA ILE A 11 6.36 0.78 -4.27
C ILE A 11 5.37 -0.28 -4.77
N ALA A 12 5.59 -0.87 -5.94
CA ALA A 12 4.78 -2.00 -6.43
C ALA A 12 5.62 -2.80 -7.43
N SER A 13 5.73 -4.12 -7.27
CA SER A 13 6.30 -5.04 -8.27
C SER A 13 5.71 -6.45 -8.11
N VAL A 14 5.54 -7.19 -9.22
CA VAL A 14 4.66 -8.39 -9.38
C VAL A 14 5.44 -9.59 -9.95
N SER A 15 5.30 -10.83 -9.41
CA SER A 15 5.69 -12.10 -10.11
C SER A 15 4.87 -13.37 -9.75
N ALA A 16 4.52 -14.20 -10.74
CA ALA A 16 3.58 -15.33 -10.64
C ALA A 16 4.12 -16.60 -9.95
N LEU A 17 3.28 -17.25 -9.12
CA LEU A 17 3.60 -18.54 -8.48
C LEU A 17 2.45 -19.55 -8.51
N SER A 18 2.81 -20.82 -8.72
CA SER A 18 1.93 -21.99 -8.89
C SER A 18 1.28 -22.50 -7.59
N PHE A 19 0.06 -23.04 -7.69
CA PHE A 19 -0.78 -23.51 -6.59
C PHE A 19 -0.31 -24.82 -5.92
N ALA A 20 -0.19 -24.80 -4.58
CA ALA A 20 -0.24 -25.99 -3.72
C ALA A 20 -1.40 -25.84 -2.72
N LEU A 21 -2.16 -26.92 -2.49
CA LEU A 21 -3.26 -26.96 -1.51
C LEU A 21 -2.69 -26.83 -0.07
N VAL A 22 -3.01 -25.73 0.60
CA VAL A 22 -2.66 -25.46 2.00
C VAL A 22 -3.95 -25.39 2.83
N SER A 23 -4.03 -26.20 3.89
CA SER A 23 -5.05 -26.06 4.94
C SER A 23 -4.63 -24.89 5.85
N VAL A 24 -5.49 -23.89 6.00
CA VAL A 24 -5.24 -22.69 6.82
C VAL A 24 -5.96 -22.81 8.16
N ALA A 25 -5.19 -22.80 9.25
CA ALA A 25 -5.72 -22.64 10.61
C ALA A 25 -6.28 -21.21 10.79
N LYS A 26 -7.33 -21.07 11.61
CA LYS A 26 -7.88 -19.74 11.95
C LYS A 26 -6.79 -18.86 12.55
N PRO A 27 -6.55 -17.66 12.02
CA PRO A 27 -5.56 -16.78 12.58
C PRO A 27 -6.04 -16.22 13.93
N GLN A 28 -5.18 -16.34 14.94
CA GLN A 28 -5.34 -15.70 16.23
C GLN A 28 -4.89 -14.24 16.10
N ALA A 29 -5.72 -13.29 16.49
CA ALA A 29 -5.35 -11.87 16.51
C ALA A 29 -4.12 -11.65 17.42
N ALA A 30 -2.99 -11.27 16.84
CA ALA A 30 -1.79 -10.86 17.56
C ALA A 30 -1.85 -9.35 17.87
N GLY A 31 -1.27 -8.97 19.02
CA GLY A 31 -1.45 -7.66 19.66
C GLY A 31 -0.87 -6.45 18.91
N VAL A 32 -1.07 -5.27 19.50
CA VAL A 32 -0.70 -3.97 18.94
C VAL A 32 0.82 -3.73 18.98
N VAL A 33 1.43 -3.43 17.83
CA VAL A 33 2.81 -2.91 17.76
C VAL A 33 2.83 -1.46 18.27
N LYS A 34 3.77 -1.11 19.16
CA LYS A 34 3.78 0.19 19.87
C LYS A 34 4.86 1.18 19.42
N ASP A 35 5.88 0.73 18.70
CA ASP A 35 6.93 1.59 18.13
C ASP A 35 7.71 0.81 17.06
N PRO A 36 7.46 1.05 15.76
CA PRO A 36 8.15 0.34 14.68
C PRO A 36 9.57 0.88 14.40
N GLY A 37 9.98 2.02 14.99
CA GLY A 37 11.24 2.70 14.64
C GLY A 37 11.26 3.26 13.21
N PRO A 38 12.37 3.86 12.76
CA PRO A 38 12.50 4.39 11.39
C PRO A 38 12.57 3.27 10.35
N SER A 39 11.97 3.48 9.17
CA SER A 39 12.05 2.51 8.07
C SER A 39 13.50 2.25 7.65
N HIS A 40 13.88 0.97 7.61
CA HIS A 40 15.19 0.53 7.14
C HIS A 40 15.36 0.58 5.62
N THR A 41 14.26 0.71 4.87
CA THR A 41 14.23 0.70 3.40
C THR A 41 14.07 2.10 2.81
N LEU A 42 14.06 3.14 3.63
CA LEU A 42 13.85 4.51 3.15
C LEU A 42 14.92 4.93 2.14
N GLY A 43 14.50 5.18 0.89
CA GLY A 43 15.38 5.56 -0.21
C GLY A 43 16.14 4.39 -0.85
N ALA A 44 15.89 3.15 -0.41
CA ALA A 44 16.39 1.97 -1.10
C ALA A 44 15.71 1.80 -2.46
N LYS A 45 16.36 1.08 -3.37
CA LYS A 45 15.71 0.65 -4.61
C LYS A 45 14.64 -0.41 -4.31
N PRO A 46 13.57 -0.50 -5.12
CA PRO A 46 12.61 -1.59 -5.00
C PRO A 46 13.31 -2.95 -4.98
N PRO A 47 12.88 -3.89 -4.11
CA PRO A 47 13.47 -5.21 -4.07
C PRO A 47 13.20 -5.96 -5.37
N MET A 48 14.25 -6.62 -5.88
CA MET A 48 14.12 -7.58 -6.98
C MET A 48 13.82 -8.94 -6.35
N ILE A 49 12.54 -9.33 -6.36
CA ILE A 49 12.08 -10.61 -5.81
C ILE A 49 12.72 -11.76 -6.59
N ASP A 50 12.75 -11.63 -7.92
CA ASP A 50 13.35 -12.56 -8.87
C ASP A 50 13.78 -11.82 -10.14
N ALA A 51 14.31 -12.56 -11.12
CA ALA A 51 14.73 -12.02 -12.41
C ALA A 51 13.57 -11.46 -13.28
N ASN A 52 12.32 -11.80 -12.97
CA ASN A 52 11.12 -11.39 -13.71
C ASN A 52 10.40 -10.20 -13.04
N THR A 53 10.97 -9.62 -11.97
CA THR A 53 10.35 -8.52 -11.23
C THR A 53 10.13 -7.30 -12.13
N VAL A 54 8.87 -6.88 -12.27
CA VAL A 54 8.51 -5.63 -12.96
C VAL A 54 8.40 -4.50 -11.94
N VAL A 55 9.32 -3.53 -12.00
CA VAL A 55 9.27 -2.34 -11.12
C VAL A 55 8.18 -1.40 -11.61
N LEU A 56 7.09 -1.20 -10.87
CA LEU A 56 6.00 -0.30 -11.26
C LEU A 56 6.29 1.15 -10.88
N PHE A 57 7.00 1.40 -9.77
CA PHE A 57 7.42 2.72 -9.34
C PHE A 57 8.76 2.65 -8.59
N GLU A 58 9.67 3.57 -8.90
CA GLU A 58 11.00 3.71 -8.26
C GLU A 58 11.37 5.17 -7.97
N GLY A 59 10.37 6.05 -7.91
CA GLY A 59 10.57 7.46 -7.56
C GLY A 59 10.94 8.38 -8.72
N LYS A 60 10.81 7.92 -9.96
CA LYS A 60 11.05 8.74 -11.15
C LYS A 60 9.76 9.37 -11.68
N ASP A 61 8.77 8.54 -11.98
CA ASP A 61 7.50 8.94 -12.57
C ASP A 61 6.45 7.82 -12.40
N TRP A 62 5.19 8.14 -12.70
CA TRP A 62 4.06 7.22 -12.68
C TRP A 62 3.76 6.63 -14.08
N SER A 63 4.75 6.57 -14.98
CA SER A 63 4.52 6.21 -16.39
C SER A 63 3.93 4.81 -16.63
N LYS A 64 4.06 3.90 -15.65
CA LYS A 64 3.48 2.55 -15.68
C LYS A 64 2.04 2.48 -15.18
N PHE A 65 1.47 3.62 -14.80
CA PHE A 65 0.10 3.76 -14.34
C PHE A 65 -0.70 4.65 -15.28
N THR A 66 -2.02 4.49 -15.25
CA THR A 66 -2.99 5.40 -15.85
C THR A 66 -4.06 5.73 -14.83
N ASP A 67 -4.54 6.97 -14.84
CA ASP A 67 -5.70 7.37 -14.06
C ASP A 67 -6.94 6.62 -14.54
N VAL A 68 -7.80 6.21 -13.60
CA VAL A 68 -9.10 5.61 -13.93
C VAL A 68 -10.05 6.67 -14.47
N ASP A 69 -10.06 7.86 -13.86
CA ASP A 69 -10.80 9.03 -14.33
C ASP A 69 -9.88 9.97 -15.10
N THR A 70 -9.82 9.79 -16.43
CA THR A 70 -9.00 10.62 -17.31
C THR A 70 -9.60 11.98 -17.62
N THR A 71 -10.75 12.35 -17.02
CA THR A 71 -11.37 13.67 -17.21
C THR A 71 -10.74 14.74 -16.31
N LYS A 72 -9.90 14.33 -15.37
CA LYS A 72 -9.19 15.19 -14.41
C LYS A 72 -7.68 15.08 -14.60
N PRO A 73 -6.91 16.13 -14.27
CA PRO A 73 -5.46 16.01 -14.16
C PRO A 73 -5.09 14.94 -13.13
N SER A 74 -4.04 14.16 -13.39
CA SER A 74 -3.56 13.16 -12.43
C SER A 74 -3.24 13.80 -11.08
N GLY A 75 -3.74 13.21 -9.99
CA GLY A 75 -3.35 13.57 -8.64
C GLY A 75 -2.09 12.83 -8.16
N PHE A 76 -1.53 11.95 -9.00
CA PHE A 76 -0.36 11.15 -8.69
C PHE A 76 0.90 11.88 -9.16
N THR A 77 1.73 12.27 -8.22
CA THR A 77 2.92 13.10 -8.48
C THR A 77 4.15 12.53 -7.80
N VAL A 78 5.32 13.08 -8.13
CA VAL A 78 6.58 12.73 -7.49
C VAL A 78 7.04 13.95 -6.70
N GLY A 79 7.11 13.79 -5.38
CA GLY A 79 7.63 14.77 -4.46
C GLY A 79 9.14 14.66 -4.27
N ASP A 80 9.65 15.36 -3.26
CA ASP A 80 11.08 15.42 -2.96
C ASP A 80 11.68 14.02 -2.77
N LYS A 81 12.94 13.85 -3.21
CA LYS A 81 13.71 12.60 -3.10
C LYS A 81 13.06 11.39 -3.80
N GLY A 82 12.20 11.63 -4.80
CA GLY A 82 11.55 10.55 -5.56
C GLY A 82 10.39 9.90 -4.81
N ILE A 83 9.80 10.61 -3.86
CA ILE A 83 8.68 10.07 -3.08
C ILE A 83 7.39 10.17 -3.92
N GLY A 84 6.74 9.03 -4.17
CA GLY A 84 5.42 9.02 -4.80
C GLY A 84 4.35 9.62 -3.89
N ILE A 85 3.57 10.57 -4.41
CA ILE A 85 2.39 11.13 -3.75
C ILE A 85 1.16 10.58 -4.48
N ALA A 86 0.36 9.76 -3.80
CA ALA A 86 -0.94 9.32 -4.30
C ALA A 86 -2.05 10.25 -3.82
N GLY A 87 -3.02 10.53 -4.69
CA GLY A 87 -4.17 11.34 -4.32
C GLY A 87 -5.06 11.73 -5.49
N GLY A 88 -6.18 12.36 -5.17
CA GLY A 88 -7.16 12.87 -6.13
C GLY A 88 -8.22 11.84 -6.54
N HIS A 89 -7.80 10.66 -6.99
CA HIS A 89 -8.64 9.59 -7.52
C HIS A 89 -7.83 8.29 -7.61
N ASP A 90 -8.33 7.28 -8.32
CA ASP A 90 -7.66 5.98 -8.45
C ASP A 90 -6.76 5.92 -9.69
N THR A 91 -5.63 5.21 -9.58
CA THR A 91 -4.82 4.80 -10.73
C THR A 91 -4.74 3.29 -10.82
N VAL A 92 -4.45 2.80 -12.02
CA VAL A 92 -4.27 1.38 -12.30
C VAL A 92 -2.99 1.18 -13.10
N SER A 93 -2.31 0.06 -12.88
CA SER A 93 -1.18 -0.33 -13.74
C SER A 93 -1.66 -0.50 -15.19
N LYS A 94 -0.82 -0.08 -16.14
CA LYS A 94 -1.10 -0.30 -17.57
C LYS A 94 -1.02 -1.78 -17.94
N ASP A 95 -0.07 -2.48 -17.32
CA ASP A 95 0.07 -3.92 -17.46
C ASP A 95 -0.96 -4.64 -16.58
N VAL A 96 -1.45 -5.78 -17.08
CA VAL A 96 -2.35 -6.69 -16.36
C VAL A 96 -1.56 -7.90 -15.92
N PHE A 97 -1.78 -8.32 -14.67
CA PHE A 97 -1.05 -9.40 -14.04
C PHE A 97 -1.98 -10.53 -13.62
N GLY A 98 -1.53 -11.78 -13.80
CA GLY A 98 -2.20 -12.97 -13.30
C GLY A 98 -1.87 -13.20 -11.82
N ASP A 99 -1.51 -14.43 -11.46
CA ASP A 99 -0.94 -14.74 -10.15
C ASP A 99 0.31 -13.88 -9.93
N HIS A 100 0.48 -13.37 -8.70
CA HIS A 100 1.66 -12.58 -8.40
C HIS A 100 2.02 -12.42 -6.92
N GLN A 101 3.29 -12.14 -6.65
CA GLN A 101 3.79 -11.55 -5.42
C GLN A 101 3.95 -10.04 -5.58
N LEU A 102 3.29 -9.25 -4.73
CA LEU A 102 3.32 -7.78 -4.75
C LEU A 102 4.11 -7.20 -3.57
N HIS A 103 5.13 -6.36 -3.82
CA HIS A 103 5.78 -5.56 -2.76
C HIS A 103 5.31 -4.10 -2.80
N VAL A 104 4.67 -3.62 -1.72
CA VAL A 104 4.27 -2.22 -1.58
C VAL A 104 4.74 -1.64 -0.25
N GLU A 105 5.31 -0.44 -0.32
CA GLU A 105 5.59 0.41 0.85
C GLU A 105 4.69 1.63 0.77
N PHE A 106 4.17 2.06 1.93
CA PHE A 106 3.33 3.23 2.07
C PHE A 106 3.58 3.95 3.39
N MET A 107 3.28 5.24 3.43
CA MET A 107 3.19 6.01 4.66
C MET A 107 1.90 6.81 4.68
N CYS A 108 1.14 6.64 5.76
CA CYS A 108 -0.02 7.48 6.00
C CYS A 108 0.43 8.89 6.42
N PRO A 109 -0.03 9.96 5.75
CA PRO A 109 0.21 11.32 6.25
C PRO A 109 -0.44 11.51 7.62
N VAL A 110 0.08 12.45 8.40
CA VAL A 110 -0.61 12.90 9.62
C VAL A 110 -1.95 13.51 9.22
N SER A 111 -3.03 13.05 9.86
CA SER A 111 -4.38 13.54 9.61
C SER A 111 -5.08 13.90 10.93
N ASP A 112 -5.87 14.96 10.88
CA ASP A 112 -6.80 15.38 11.94
C ASP A 112 -8.15 14.63 11.88
N LYS A 113 -8.37 13.82 10.83
CA LYS A 113 -9.57 13.01 10.66
C LYS A 113 -9.50 11.75 11.52
N GLU A 114 -10.67 11.17 11.76
CA GLU A 114 -10.82 9.91 12.50
C GLU A 114 -11.47 8.82 11.64
N GLY A 115 -11.41 7.59 12.13
CA GLY A 115 -12.00 6.42 11.48
C GLY A 115 -11.52 6.25 10.04
N GLN A 116 -12.45 5.96 9.13
CA GLN A 116 -12.16 5.76 7.70
C GLN A 116 -11.73 7.05 6.97
N GLY A 117 -11.74 8.21 7.63
CA GLY A 117 -11.20 9.44 7.06
C GLY A 117 -9.70 9.62 7.31
N LYS A 118 -9.11 8.84 8.22
CA LYS A 118 -7.74 9.03 8.70
C LYS A 118 -6.72 8.40 7.75
N SER A 119 -6.33 9.17 6.73
CA SER A 119 -5.29 8.78 5.77
C SER A 119 -5.61 7.48 5.01
N ASN A 120 -6.84 7.41 4.50
CA ASN A 120 -7.40 6.24 3.81
C ASN A 120 -6.91 6.11 2.37
N SER A 121 -6.50 4.91 2.01
CA SER A 121 -6.22 4.46 0.64
C SER A 121 -6.44 2.94 0.56
N GLY A 122 -6.07 2.33 -0.56
CA GLY A 122 -6.17 0.89 -0.74
C GLY A 122 -5.28 0.39 -1.88
N VAL A 123 -4.85 -0.86 -1.77
CA VAL A 123 -4.17 -1.56 -2.87
C VAL A 123 -5.13 -2.62 -3.40
N TYR A 124 -5.60 -2.43 -4.63
CA TYR A 124 -6.58 -3.31 -5.25
C TYR A 124 -5.91 -4.41 -6.07
N ILE A 125 -6.05 -5.65 -5.62
CA ILE A 125 -5.60 -6.84 -6.35
C ILE A 125 -6.65 -7.19 -7.40
N HIS A 126 -6.20 -7.28 -8.66
CA HIS A 126 -7.04 -7.54 -9.84
C HIS A 126 -8.22 -6.58 -10.00
N GLY A 127 -8.12 -5.37 -9.45
CA GLY A 127 -9.19 -4.37 -9.45
C GLY A 127 -10.44 -4.78 -8.67
N ARG A 128 -10.33 -5.76 -7.75
CA ARG A 128 -11.49 -6.34 -7.04
C ARG A 128 -11.28 -6.47 -5.54
N TYR A 129 -10.10 -6.94 -5.12
CA TYR A 129 -9.83 -7.25 -3.72
C TYR A 129 -8.95 -6.18 -3.12
N GLU A 130 -9.52 -5.36 -2.26
CA GLU A 130 -8.81 -4.26 -1.60
C GLU A 130 -8.07 -4.77 -0.37
N ILE A 131 -6.75 -4.59 -0.38
CA ILE A 131 -5.94 -4.59 0.83
C ILE A 131 -5.97 -3.17 1.39
N GLN A 132 -6.56 -3.03 2.57
CA GLN A 132 -6.80 -1.72 3.16
C GLN A 132 -5.50 -1.02 3.55
N VAL A 133 -5.38 0.27 3.19
CA VAL A 133 -4.36 1.19 3.71
C VAL A 133 -5.07 2.24 4.57
N LEU A 134 -4.73 2.30 5.85
CA LEU A 134 -5.35 3.24 6.78
C LEU A 134 -4.42 3.49 7.96
N ASP A 135 -4.43 4.70 8.52
CA ASP A 135 -3.74 4.94 9.78
C ASP A 135 -4.58 4.38 10.93
N THR A 136 -4.27 3.14 11.31
CA THR A 136 -4.88 2.45 12.46
C THR A 136 -3.88 2.19 13.58
N PHE A 137 -2.80 2.98 13.66
CA PHE A 137 -1.79 2.83 14.70
C PHE A 137 -2.42 2.87 16.10
N GLY A 138 -2.05 1.92 16.96
CA GLY A 138 -2.56 1.82 18.33
C GLY A 138 -3.98 1.27 18.48
N MET A 139 -4.66 0.86 17.39
CA MET A 139 -6.04 0.37 17.41
C MET A 139 -6.12 -1.16 17.39
N GLU A 140 -7.27 -1.72 17.77
CA GLU A 140 -7.55 -3.15 17.52
C GLU A 140 -7.74 -3.41 16.01
N ALA A 141 -7.32 -4.59 15.55
CA ALA A 141 -7.50 -5.02 14.17
C ALA A 141 -8.99 -5.21 13.83
N LYS A 142 -9.44 -4.70 12.68
CA LYS A 142 -10.77 -4.91 12.11
C LYS A 142 -10.68 -5.20 10.61
N ASP A 143 -11.73 -5.76 10.04
CA ASP A 143 -11.83 -6.10 8.61
C ASP A 143 -11.75 -4.90 7.65
N ASN A 144 -11.91 -3.67 8.16
CA ASN A 144 -11.73 -2.42 7.43
C ASN A 144 -10.53 -1.59 7.93
N HIS A 145 -9.61 -2.22 8.67
CA HIS A 145 -8.38 -1.59 9.15
C HIS A 145 -7.18 -2.02 8.30
N CYS A 146 -6.04 -1.34 8.47
CA CYS A 146 -4.85 -1.57 7.65
C CYS A 146 -4.44 -3.04 7.59
N GLY A 147 -4.15 -3.53 6.37
CA GLY A 147 -3.78 -4.92 6.11
C GLY A 147 -4.96 -5.90 6.05
N GLY A 148 -6.18 -5.46 6.38
CA GLY A 148 -7.39 -6.26 6.19
C GLY A 148 -7.77 -6.37 4.71
N ILE A 149 -8.44 -7.46 4.35
CA ILE A 149 -9.19 -7.52 3.09
C ILE A 149 -10.51 -6.81 3.35
N TYR A 150 -10.69 -5.63 2.76
CA TYR A 150 -11.72 -4.67 3.18
C TYR A 150 -13.11 -5.31 3.31
N LYS A 151 -13.65 -5.35 4.53
CA LYS A 151 -14.95 -5.94 4.91
C LYS A 151 -15.12 -7.44 4.60
N VAL A 152 -14.01 -8.16 4.42
CA VAL A 152 -13.99 -9.60 4.13
C VAL A 152 -13.19 -10.36 5.17
N ALA A 153 -11.98 -9.88 5.50
CA ALA A 153 -11.10 -10.55 6.46
C ALA A 153 -10.34 -9.54 7.32
N THR A 154 -10.43 -9.71 8.64
CA THR A 154 -9.63 -9.00 9.62
C THR A 154 -8.15 -9.40 9.50
N PRO A 155 -7.20 -8.44 9.52
CA PRO A 155 -5.79 -8.78 9.52
C PRO A 155 -5.43 -9.53 10.80
N LEU A 156 -4.43 -10.40 10.73
CA LEU A 156 -4.05 -11.21 11.90
C LEU A 156 -3.45 -10.35 13.01
N VAL A 157 -2.85 -9.23 12.65
CA VAL A 157 -2.20 -8.31 13.57
C VAL A 157 -2.41 -6.89 13.05
N ASN A 158 -2.60 -5.94 13.97
CA ASN A 158 -2.42 -4.55 13.62
C ASN A 158 -0.94 -4.21 13.79
N ALA A 159 -0.23 -4.14 12.68
CA ALA A 159 1.20 -3.86 12.61
C ALA A 159 1.52 -2.47 12.02
N CYS A 160 0.57 -1.54 12.12
CA CYS A 160 0.84 -0.12 11.90
C CYS A 160 1.88 0.41 12.89
#